data_AF-A0A0G1LCG7-F1
#
_entry.id   AF-A0A0G1LCG7-F1
#
_cell.length_a   1.000
_cell.length_b   1.000
_cell.length_c   1.000
_cell.angle_alpha   90.00
_cell.angle_beta   90.00
_cell.angle_gamma   90.00
#
_symmetry.space_group_name_H-M   'P 1'
#
loop_
_entity.id
_entity.type
_entity.pdbx_description
1 polymer ?
#
loop_
_entity_poly.entity_id
_entity_poly.type
_entity_poly.pdbx_seq_one_letter_code
_entity_poly.pdbx_strand_id
1 'polypeptide(L)'
;MIFLKKIKKSRQKFFILPPAQLANKIVRRYGGGVILLALVVAGSFLYTASVMALAADSAGAQPQSIQAEAEPDDLLTVQFIPNDPDLPEQYYLSQVNIEPAWDVATTSPEVVVAVIDTGVDIYHPDLSQNIWKNEGEIKDDGRDNDHNGYVDDYQGWDFIMQSPNPRPKFGGETSALGINHGTVVAGLIGAVGHNNFGIAGVDWQGKIMPLRALNNLGTGDVRQWRRHH
;
A
#
# COMPACT_ATOMS: atom_id res chain seq x y z
N MET A 1 21.96 33.73 44.38
CA MET A 1 21.97 33.87 42.91
C MET A 1 21.49 32.52 42.35
N ILE A 2 20.19 32.22 42.38
CA ILE A 2 19.18 32.53 41.33
C ILE A 2 19.70 32.02 39.97
N PHE A 3 19.25 30.89 39.39
CA PHE A 3 17.91 30.66 38.84
C PHE A 3 17.54 29.16 38.82
N LEU A 4 16.54 28.77 39.62
CA LEU A 4 15.76 27.53 39.46
C LEU A 4 14.62 27.81 38.48
N LYS A 5 14.66 27.28 37.26
CA LYS A 5 13.54 27.39 36.31
C LYS A 5 12.70 26.11 36.38
N LYS A 6 11.54 26.23 37.03
CA LYS A 6 10.42 25.28 37.06
C LYS A 6 10.13 24.73 35.65
N ILE A 7 10.24 23.42 35.46
CA ILE A 7 9.53 22.72 34.39
C ILE A 7 8.23 22.18 34.99
N LYS A 8 7.13 22.70 34.44
CA LYS A 8 5.74 22.47 34.86
C LYS A 8 5.38 21.00 34.57
N LYS A 9 5.07 20.23 35.61
CA LYS A 9 4.56 18.85 35.51
C LYS A 9 3.15 18.89 34.89
N SER A 10 3.05 18.81 33.56
CA SER A 10 1.78 18.61 32.86
C SER A 10 1.35 17.16 33.04
N ARG A 11 0.52 16.91 34.07
CA ARG A 11 -0.28 15.70 34.16
C ARG A 11 -1.31 15.75 33.03
N GLN A 12 -1.03 15.13 31.89
CA GLN A 12 -2.12 14.80 30.97
C GLN A 12 -2.93 13.68 31.61
N LYS A 13 -4.13 14.04 32.07
CA LYS A 13 -5.18 13.10 32.45
C LYS A 13 -5.64 12.44 31.15
N PHE A 14 -5.48 11.12 31.04
CA PHE A 14 -6.15 10.33 30.02
C PHE A 14 -7.65 10.40 30.30
N PHE A 15 -8.39 11.13 29.47
CA PHE A 15 -9.83 11.00 29.35
C PHE A 15 -10.09 10.00 28.23
N ILE A 16 -10.67 8.85 28.58
CA ILE A 16 -11.28 7.97 27.59
C ILE A 16 -12.55 8.69 27.13
N LEU A 17 -12.54 9.25 25.93
CA LEU A 17 -13.72 9.83 25.30
C LEU A 17 -14.38 8.78 24.40
N PRO A 18 -15.71 8.60 24.49
CA PRO A 18 -16.43 7.68 23.62
C PRO A 18 -16.45 8.15 22.15
N PRO A 19 -16.67 7.25 21.18
CA PRO A 19 -16.23 7.38 19.78
C PRO A 19 -17.03 8.34 18.88
N ALA A 20 -17.73 9.34 19.43
CA ALA A 20 -18.69 10.15 18.67
C ALA A 20 -18.29 11.62 18.44
N GLN A 21 -17.05 12.04 18.73
CA GLN A 21 -16.67 13.48 18.68
C GLN A 21 -15.40 13.80 17.86
N LEU A 22 -14.95 12.94 16.94
CA LEU A 22 -13.72 13.15 16.15
C LEU A 22 -13.92 13.54 14.68
N ALA A 23 -15.12 13.95 14.26
CA ALA A 23 -15.38 14.28 12.86
C ALA A 23 -14.98 15.70 12.42
N ASN A 24 -14.48 16.58 13.29
CA ASN A 24 -14.12 17.95 12.87
C ASN A 24 -12.99 18.57 13.68
N LYS A 25 -11.76 18.10 13.44
CA LYS A 25 -10.48 18.84 13.61
C LYS A 25 -9.33 17.84 13.50
N ILE A 26 -8.63 17.83 12.37
CA ILE A 26 -7.16 17.86 12.18
C ILE A 26 -6.94 17.79 10.67
N VAL A 27 -7.18 18.91 9.99
CA VAL A 27 -6.42 19.24 8.78
C VAL A 27 -5.61 20.47 9.16
N ARG A 28 -4.48 20.25 9.81
CA ARG A 28 -3.41 21.25 9.87
C ARG A 28 -2.31 20.76 8.95
N ARG A 29 -2.20 21.45 7.82
CA ARG A 29 -1.11 21.34 6.85
C ARG A 29 0.23 21.37 7.59
N TYR A 30 0.96 20.26 7.50
CA TYR A 30 2.41 20.30 7.45
C TYR A 30 2.78 19.65 6.12
N GLY A 31 3.55 20.37 5.29
CA GLY A 31 4.12 19.80 4.08
C GLY A 31 5.12 18.71 4.46
N GLY A 32 5.10 17.60 3.74
CA GLY A 32 5.87 16.39 4.02
C GLY A 32 4.94 15.20 4.22
N GLY A 33 5.08 14.19 3.36
CA GLY A 33 4.16 13.07 3.17
C GLY A 33 3.69 12.34 4.43
N VAL A 34 2.49 11.78 4.35
CA VAL A 34 1.87 10.97 5.41
C VAL A 34 2.36 9.52 5.26
N ILE A 35 3.17 9.06 6.20
CA ILE A 35 3.46 7.63 6.36
C ILE A 35 2.31 7.04 7.20
N LEU A 36 1.44 6.27 6.56
CA LEU A 36 0.38 5.53 7.26
C LEU A 36 0.96 4.19 7.72
N LEU A 37 1.24 4.07 9.02
CA LEU A 37 1.57 2.77 9.63
C LEU A 37 0.25 2.01 9.84
N ALA A 38 -0.15 1.20 8.86
CA ALA A 38 -1.37 0.38 8.96
C ALA A 38 -1.11 -0.87 9.81
N LEU A 39 -1.64 -0.89 11.03
CA LEU A 39 -1.97 -2.12 11.75
C LEU A 39 -3.47 -2.36 11.55
N VAL A 40 -3.84 -3.36 10.75
CA VAL A 40 -5.24 -3.65 10.44
C VAL A 40 -5.93 -4.24 11.69
N VAL A 41 -6.84 -3.48 12.30
CA VAL A 41 -7.81 -3.98 13.27
C VAL A 41 -9.21 -3.72 12.71
N ALA A 42 -9.96 -4.79 12.47
CA ALA A 42 -11.30 -4.76 11.89
C ALA A 42 -12.33 -4.08 12.81
N GLY A 43 -13.16 -3.20 12.26
CA GLY A 43 -14.29 -2.59 12.95
C GLY A 43 -15.13 -1.68 12.04
N SER A 44 -16.30 -2.17 11.67
CA SER A 44 -17.26 -1.59 10.71
C SER A 44 -17.91 -0.28 11.19
N PHE A 45 -18.06 0.71 10.31
CA PHE A 45 -19.11 1.75 10.39
C PHE A 45 -19.49 2.25 8.99
N LEU A 46 -20.79 2.18 8.67
CA LEU A 46 -21.42 2.61 7.41
C LEU A 46 -21.71 4.11 7.43
N TYR A 47 -21.42 4.82 6.34
CA TYR A 47 -22.04 6.11 6.00
C TYR A 47 -22.35 6.12 4.51
N THR A 48 -23.61 6.36 4.14
CA THR A 48 -24.03 6.50 2.74
C THR A 48 -23.85 7.95 2.28
N ALA A 49 -23.20 8.14 1.13
CA ALA A 49 -23.23 9.39 0.38
C ALA A 49 -23.45 9.05 -1.10
N SER A 50 -24.60 9.43 -1.62
CA SER A 50 -24.98 9.35 -3.03
C SER A 50 -24.18 10.36 -3.85
N VAL A 51 -23.65 9.94 -5.01
CA VAL A 51 -23.04 10.87 -5.97
C VAL A 51 -23.53 10.58 -7.39
N MET A 52 -24.06 11.60 -8.03
CA MET A 52 -24.51 11.66 -9.42
C MET A 52 -23.39 12.13 -10.36
N ALA A 53 -23.50 11.72 -11.63
CA ALA A 53 -23.05 12.38 -12.87
C ALA A 53 -21.56 12.24 -13.25
N LEU A 54 -21.12 12.19 -14.52
CA LEU A 54 -21.74 12.43 -15.83
C LEU A 54 -20.86 11.70 -16.89
N ALA A 55 -21.45 11.02 -17.86
CA ALA A 55 -20.72 10.40 -18.98
C ALA A 55 -20.24 11.46 -20.01
N ALA A 56 -19.03 11.29 -20.54
CA ALA A 56 -18.57 11.95 -21.75
C ALA A 56 -17.96 10.92 -22.71
N ASP A 57 -18.55 10.90 -23.90
CA ASP A 57 -18.44 9.99 -25.04
C ASP A 57 -17.07 10.01 -25.74
N SER A 58 -16.58 8.84 -26.18
CA SER A 58 -16.04 8.71 -27.55
C SER A 58 -15.96 7.24 -28.02
N ALA A 59 -16.86 6.93 -28.96
CA ALA A 59 -16.65 6.12 -30.17
C ALA A 59 -16.55 4.58 -30.07
N GLY A 60 -17.64 3.93 -30.50
CA GLY A 60 -17.52 2.86 -31.51
C GLY A 60 -17.73 1.41 -31.08
N ALA A 61 -18.86 1.07 -30.47
CA ALA A 61 -19.37 -0.30 -30.46
C ALA A 61 -20.89 -0.31 -30.75
N GLN A 62 -21.31 -1.10 -31.74
CA GLN A 62 -22.72 -1.25 -32.14
C GLN A 62 -23.52 -1.96 -31.03
N PRO A 63 -24.76 -1.53 -30.73
CA PRO A 63 -25.58 -2.14 -29.69
C PRO A 63 -26.16 -3.48 -30.19
N GLN A 64 -25.81 -4.60 -29.54
CA GLN A 64 -26.56 -5.84 -29.72
C GLN A 64 -27.81 -5.80 -28.84
N SER A 65 -28.96 -6.01 -29.48
CA SER A 65 -30.30 -5.98 -28.87
C SER A 65 -30.47 -7.07 -27.81
N ILE A 66 -30.73 -6.69 -26.57
CA ILE A 66 -31.27 -7.57 -25.53
C ILE A 66 -32.71 -7.13 -25.29
N GLN A 67 -33.67 -8.05 -25.42
CA GLN A 67 -35.08 -7.77 -25.19
C GLN A 67 -35.31 -7.40 -23.72
N ALA A 68 -35.95 -6.26 -23.48
CA ALA A 68 -36.31 -5.78 -22.16
C ALA A 68 -37.65 -6.40 -21.74
N GLU A 69 -37.62 -7.30 -20.75
CA GLU A 69 -38.77 -7.55 -19.88
C GLU A 69 -38.64 -6.59 -18.69
N ALA A 70 -39.73 -5.88 -18.40
CA ALA A 70 -39.76 -4.83 -17.38
C ALA A 70 -39.83 -5.43 -15.98
N GLU A 71 -38.69 -5.49 -15.28
CA GLU A 71 -38.61 -5.71 -13.84
C GLU A 71 -38.47 -4.35 -13.10
N PRO A 72 -39.10 -4.18 -11.92
CA PRO A 72 -39.30 -2.87 -11.29
C PRO A 72 -38.01 -2.32 -10.67
N ASP A 73 -37.58 -1.13 -11.11
CA ASP A 73 -36.54 -0.26 -10.51
C ASP A 73 -35.35 -1.00 -9.86
N ASP A 74 -34.64 -1.82 -10.64
CA ASP A 74 -33.30 -2.24 -10.27
C ASP A 74 -32.35 -1.05 -10.49
N LEU A 75 -31.90 -0.45 -9.39
CA LEU A 75 -30.75 0.44 -9.40
C LEU A 75 -29.54 -0.36 -9.89
N LEU A 76 -29.26 -0.30 -11.20
CA LEU A 76 -28.04 -0.83 -11.80
C LEU A 76 -26.83 -0.06 -11.26
N THR A 77 -26.23 -0.56 -10.18
CA THR A 77 -24.88 -0.15 -9.79
C THR A 77 -23.91 -0.83 -10.74
N VAL A 78 -23.24 -0.04 -11.59
CA VAL A 78 -22.07 -0.50 -12.35
C VAL A 78 -20.96 -0.72 -11.33
N GLN A 79 -20.90 -1.94 -10.77
CA GLN A 79 -19.84 -2.32 -9.86
C GLN A 79 -18.57 -2.49 -10.68
N PHE A 80 -17.55 -1.68 -10.39
CA PHE A 80 -16.29 -1.74 -11.14
C PHE A 80 -15.47 -2.92 -10.63
N ILE A 81 -15.58 -4.07 -11.31
CA ILE A 81 -14.81 -5.28 -11.00
C ILE A 81 -13.52 -5.27 -11.83
N PRO A 82 -12.33 -5.45 -11.23
CA PRO A 82 -11.08 -5.61 -11.97
C PRO A 82 -11.16 -6.71 -13.03
N ASN A 83 -10.46 -6.54 -14.16
CA ASN A 83 -10.45 -7.51 -15.26
C ASN A 83 -9.31 -8.54 -15.14
N ASP A 84 -8.66 -8.60 -13.98
CA ASP A 84 -7.51 -9.45 -13.72
C ASP A 84 -7.92 -10.94 -13.64
N PRO A 85 -7.24 -11.84 -14.37
CA PRO A 85 -7.70 -13.21 -14.60
C PRO A 85 -7.75 -14.08 -13.33
N ASP A 86 -6.88 -13.80 -12.36
CA ASP A 86 -6.77 -14.59 -11.12
C ASP A 86 -7.57 -13.95 -9.96
N LEU A 87 -8.31 -12.86 -10.21
CA LEU A 87 -9.21 -12.24 -9.23
C LEU A 87 -10.18 -13.24 -8.58
N PRO A 88 -10.78 -14.22 -9.31
CA PRO A 88 -11.66 -15.22 -8.69
C PRO A 88 -10.96 -16.12 -7.66
N GLU A 89 -9.62 -16.23 -7.69
CA GLU A 89 -8.85 -17.00 -6.71
C GLU A 89 -8.67 -16.23 -5.38
N GLN A 90 -8.88 -14.91 -5.39
CA GLN A 90 -8.69 -14.01 -4.25
C GLN A 90 -9.93 -13.94 -3.33
N TYR A 91 -10.43 -15.10 -2.89
CA TYR A 91 -11.68 -15.22 -2.11
C TYR A 91 -11.75 -14.31 -0.87
N TYR A 92 -10.61 -13.97 -0.28
CA TYR A 92 -10.49 -13.10 0.90
C TYR A 92 -10.97 -11.67 0.64
N LEU A 93 -10.95 -11.20 -0.61
CA LEU A 93 -11.43 -9.87 -1.01
C LEU A 93 -12.92 -9.68 -0.72
N SER A 94 -13.72 -10.74 -0.95
CA SER A 94 -15.14 -10.74 -0.57
C SER A 94 -15.34 -10.70 0.95
N GLN A 95 -14.46 -11.36 1.71
CA GLN A 95 -14.55 -11.43 3.18
C GLN A 95 -14.25 -10.08 3.85
N VAL A 96 -13.44 -9.25 3.22
CA VAL A 96 -13.15 -7.88 3.68
C VAL A 96 -14.07 -6.84 3.04
N ASN A 97 -15.05 -7.28 2.23
CA ASN A 97 -16.01 -6.43 1.54
C ASN A 97 -15.31 -5.33 0.71
N ILE A 98 -14.32 -5.71 -0.10
CA ILE A 98 -13.47 -4.75 -0.83
C ILE A 98 -14.20 -4.07 -1.99
N GLU A 99 -15.14 -4.75 -2.66
CA GLU A 99 -15.70 -4.25 -3.92
C GLU A 99 -16.44 -2.91 -3.73
N PRO A 100 -17.29 -2.73 -2.71
CA PRO A 100 -17.88 -1.42 -2.43
C PRO A 100 -16.84 -0.37 -1.99
N ALA A 101 -15.68 -0.78 -1.47
CA ALA A 101 -14.60 0.15 -1.12
C ALA A 101 -13.91 0.69 -2.38
N TRP A 102 -13.73 -0.15 -3.41
CA TRP A 102 -13.19 0.29 -4.70
C TRP A 102 -14.09 1.28 -5.44
N ASP A 103 -15.41 1.22 -5.23
CA ASP A 103 -16.34 2.24 -5.75
C ASP A 103 -16.14 3.62 -5.09
N VAL A 104 -15.59 3.67 -3.86
CA VAL A 104 -15.31 4.92 -3.13
C VAL A 104 -13.88 5.41 -3.41
N ALA A 105 -12.91 4.51 -3.35
CA ALA A 105 -11.50 4.79 -3.59
C ALA A 105 -10.80 3.53 -4.11
N THR A 106 -10.52 3.50 -5.40
CA THR A 106 -9.85 2.36 -6.06
C THR A 106 -8.33 2.43 -5.92
N THR A 107 -7.78 3.64 -5.92
CA THR A 107 -6.33 3.87 -5.99
C THR A 107 -5.86 5.01 -5.11
N SER A 108 -4.63 4.93 -4.61
CA SER A 108 -3.95 6.04 -3.93
C SER A 108 -2.47 6.16 -4.30
N PRO A 109 -2.13 6.66 -5.51
CA PRO A 109 -0.75 6.67 -6.02
C PRO A 109 0.23 7.54 -5.22
N GLU A 110 -0.27 8.43 -4.35
CA GLU A 110 0.49 9.23 -3.41
C GLU A 110 0.82 8.51 -2.09
N VAL A 111 0.13 7.40 -1.79
CA VAL A 111 0.36 6.62 -0.57
C VAL A 111 1.52 5.66 -0.81
N VAL A 112 2.48 5.71 0.10
CA VAL A 112 3.63 4.80 0.10
C VAL A 112 3.51 3.83 1.28
N VAL A 113 3.53 2.54 0.99
CA VAL A 113 3.49 1.44 1.96
C VAL A 113 4.85 0.74 1.97
N ALA A 114 5.53 0.79 3.12
CA ALA A 114 6.78 0.06 3.31
C ALA A 114 6.53 -1.43 3.59
N VAL A 115 7.14 -2.31 2.79
CA VAL A 115 7.09 -3.77 2.96
C VAL A 115 8.43 -4.24 3.53
N ILE A 116 8.44 -4.49 4.84
CA ILE A 116 9.62 -4.96 5.58
C ILE A 116 9.59 -6.49 5.65
N ASP A 117 10.25 -7.16 4.70
CA ASP A 117 10.10 -8.60 4.50
C ASP A 117 11.37 -9.26 3.93
N THR A 118 11.24 -10.41 3.25
CA THR A 118 12.33 -11.18 2.61
C THR A 118 12.82 -10.58 1.29
N GLY A 119 12.18 -9.49 0.87
CA GLY A 119 12.40 -8.79 -0.39
C GLY A 119 11.17 -8.83 -1.30
N VAL A 120 11.09 -7.90 -2.23
CA VAL A 120 10.01 -7.81 -3.22
C VAL A 120 10.61 -7.90 -4.61
N ASP A 121 10.05 -8.74 -5.48
CA ASP A 121 10.49 -8.77 -6.87
C ASP A 121 10.01 -7.53 -7.62
N ILE A 122 10.84 -6.48 -7.59
CA ILE A 122 10.54 -5.17 -8.19
C ILE A 122 10.38 -5.17 -9.71
N TYR A 123 10.67 -6.29 -10.38
CA TYR A 123 10.46 -6.47 -11.81
C TYR A 123 9.27 -7.38 -12.14
N HIS A 124 8.51 -7.82 -11.13
CA HIS A 124 7.30 -8.59 -11.36
C HIS A 124 6.34 -7.75 -12.23
N PRO A 125 5.80 -8.30 -13.33
CA PRO A 125 4.98 -7.56 -14.28
C PRO A 125 3.78 -6.88 -13.58
N ASP A 126 3.20 -7.56 -12.60
CA ASP A 126 2.03 -7.10 -11.85
C ASP A 126 2.34 -6.15 -10.67
N LEU A 127 3.62 -5.85 -10.41
CA LEU A 127 4.03 -4.96 -9.30
C LEU A 127 4.90 -3.80 -9.75
N SER A 128 5.65 -3.95 -10.83
CA SER A 128 6.71 -3.03 -11.24
C SER A 128 6.27 -1.57 -11.39
N GLN A 129 5.00 -1.32 -11.78
CA GLN A 129 4.42 0.03 -11.91
C GLN A 129 4.09 0.68 -10.55
N ASN A 130 3.92 -0.14 -9.52
CA ASN A 130 3.60 0.25 -8.16
C ASN A 130 4.82 0.25 -7.24
N ILE A 131 6.02 -0.09 -7.73
CA ILE A 131 7.23 0.05 -6.93
C ILE A 131 7.55 1.53 -6.73
N TRP A 132 7.70 1.93 -5.47
CA TRP A 132 8.14 3.24 -5.04
C TRP A 132 9.53 3.55 -5.59
N LYS A 133 9.77 4.83 -5.86
CA LYS A 133 11.06 5.34 -6.31
C LYS A 133 11.50 6.47 -5.39
N ASN A 134 12.75 6.43 -4.94
CA ASN A 134 13.35 7.51 -4.20
C ASN A 134 13.67 8.67 -5.15
N GLU A 135 12.90 9.77 -5.08
CA GLU A 135 13.14 10.98 -5.89
C GLU A 135 14.44 11.71 -5.49
N GLY A 136 15.00 11.39 -4.32
CA GLY A 136 16.28 11.91 -3.85
C GLY A 136 17.49 11.26 -4.50
N GLU A 137 17.32 10.10 -5.14
CA GLU A 137 18.41 9.28 -5.70
C GLU A 137 18.49 9.34 -7.23
N ILE A 138 19.73 9.37 -7.74
CA ILE A 138 20.06 9.15 -9.14
C ILE A 138 20.44 7.68 -9.28
N LYS A 139 19.58 6.91 -9.95
CA LYS A 139 19.78 5.47 -10.12
C LYS A 139 21.16 5.11 -10.67
N ASP A 140 21.86 4.23 -9.95
CA ASP A 140 23.12 3.58 -10.34
C ASP A 140 24.30 4.57 -10.53
N ASP A 141 24.31 5.71 -9.81
CA ASP A 141 25.41 6.68 -9.86
C ASP A 141 26.53 6.38 -8.83
N GLY A 142 26.29 5.42 -7.93
CA GLY A 142 27.25 4.95 -6.93
C GLY A 142 27.36 5.88 -5.72
N ARG A 143 26.41 6.80 -5.53
CA ARG A 143 26.42 7.80 -4.45
C ARG A 143 25.13 7.70 -3.64
N ASP A 144 25.22 8.23 -2.43
CA ASP A 144 24.07 8.51 -1.57
C ASP A 144 23.74 9.99 -1.81
N ASN A 145 22.78 10.25 -2.72
CA ASN A 145 22.48 11.59 -3.20
C ASN A 145 21.62 12.38 -2.21
N ASP A 146 20.74 11.68 -1.48
CA ASP A 146 19.87 12.27 -0.48
C ASP A 146 20.49 12.31 0.94
N HIS A 147 21.67 11.70 1.11
CA HIS A 147 22.46 11.59 2.34
C HIS A 147 21.70 10.86 3.47
N ASN A 148 20.90 9.86 3.13
CA ASN A 148 20.15 9.06 4.09
C ASN A 148 20.96 7.88 4.68
N GLY A 149 22.18 7.65 4.16
CA GLY A 149 23.08 6.57 4.57
C GLY A 149 23.02 5.31 3.70
N TYR A 150 22.22 5.30 2.63
CA TYR A 150 21.98 4.18 1.74
C TYR A 150 22.25 4.56 0.28
N VAL A 151 23.42 4.15 -0.21
CA VAL A 151 23.89 4.44 -1.59
C VAL A 151 22.97 3.79 -2.64
N ASP A 152 22.45 4.55 -3.59
CA ASP A 152 21.61 4.09 -4.70
C ASP A 152 20.30 3.39 -4.27
N ASP A 153 19.69 3.74 -3.13
CA ASP A 153 18.45 3.12 -2.62
C ASP A 153 17.16 3.49 -3.40
N TYR A 154 17.32 3.69 -4.71
CA TYR A 154 16.34 4.19 -5.66
C TYR A 154 15.00 3.44 -5.68
N GLN A 155 14.97 2.13 -5.41
CA GLN A 155 13.73 1.33 -5.36
C GLN A 155 13.61 0.54 -4.05
N GLY A 156 14.18 1.07 -2.97
CA GLY A 156 14.23 0.43 -1.66
C GLY A 156 15.62 -0.10 -1.31
N TRP A 157 15.71 -0.85 -0.21
CA TRP A 157 16.99 -1.23 0.39
C TRP A 157 17.03 -2.66 0.90
N ASP A 158 18.22 -3.28 0.85
CA ASP A 158 18.53 -4.56 1.47
C ASP A 158 19.39 -4.39 2.72
N PHE A 159 18.77 -4.53 3.89
CA PHE A 159 19.46 -4.41 5.18
C PHE A 159 20.33 -5.63 5.52
N ILE A 160 20.07 -6.78 4.91
CA ILE A 160 20.84 -8.01 5.17
C ILE A 160 22.18 -7.96 4.45
N MET A 161 22.18 -7.51 3.19
CA MET A 161 23.37 -7.43 2.35
C MET A 161 23.97 -6.02 2.28
N GLN A 162 23.32 -5.01 2.87
CA GLN A 162 23.69 -3.60 2.78
C GLN A 162 23.86 -3.16 1.32
N SER A 163 22.80 -3.31 0.53
CA SER A 163 22.84 -3.08 -0.92
C SER A 163 21.55 -2.45 -1.45
N PRO A 164 21.62 -1.73 -2.59
CA PRO A 164 20.46 -1.09 -3.22
C PRO A 164 19.48 -2.06 -3.90
N ASN A 165 19.70 -3.36 -3.76
CA ASN A 165 18.88 -4.39 -4.41
C ASN A 165 17.97 -5.07 -3.37
N PRO A 166 16.71 -4.63 -3.17
CA PRO A 166 15.80 -5.21 -2.19
C PRO A 166 15.10 -6.48 -2.66
N ARG A 167 15.48 -7.06 -3.80
CA ARG A 167 14.83 -8.24 -4.36
C ARG A 167 15.10 -9.50 -3.53
N PRO A 168 14.20 -10.50 -3.60
CA PRO A 168 14.46 -11.83 -3.10
C PRO A 168 15.80 -12.36 -3.60
N LYS A 169 16.55 -13.04 -2.73
CA LYS A 169 17.81 -13.67 -3.12
C LYS A 169 17.58 -15.15 -3.34
N PHE A 170 18.10 -15.63 -4.46
CA PHE A 170 18.07 -17.02 -4.84
C PHE A 170 19.47 -17.60 -4.60
N GLY A 171 19.57 -18.65 -3.79
CA GLY A 171 20.84 -19.31 -3.49
C GLY A 171 21.07 -19.56 -1.99
N GLY A 172 21.94 -20.54 -1.71
CA GLY A 172 22.18 -21.05 -0.36
C GLY A 172 21.02 -21.91 0.15
N GLU A 173 20.86 -21.99 1.47
CA GLU A 173 19.65 -22.53 2.09
C GLU A 173 18.49 -21.58 1.86
N THR A 174 17.39 -22.09 1.30
CA THR A 174 16.22 -21.30 0.92
C THR A 174 14.94 -22.07 1.19
N SER A 175 13.87 -21.40 1.59
CA SER A 175 12.53 -21.97 1.58
C SER A 175 11.66 -21.25 0.53
N ALA A 176 10.75 -21.98 -0.12
CA ALA A 176 9.84 -21.39 -1.11
C ALA A 176 8.98 -20.28 -0.49
N LEU A 177 8.54 -20.49 0.77
CA LEU A 177 7.88 -19.46 1.55
C LEU A 177 8.80 -18.25 1.76
N GLY A 178 10.03 -18.46 2.23
CA GLY A 178 10.97 -17.37 2.51
C GLY A 178 11.34 -16.54 1.29
N ILE A 179 11.65 -17.16 0.15
CA ILE A 179 12.02 -16.39 -1.06
C ILE A 179 10.86 -15.51 -1.56
N ASN A 180 9.62 -16.03 -1.54
CA ASN A 180 8.52 -15.36 -2.20
C ASN A 180 7.64 -14.53 -1.25
N HIS A 181 7.84 -14.64 0.07
CA HIS A 181 6.94 -14.04 1.07
C HIS A 181 6.70 -12.55 0.83
N GLY A 182 7.77 -11.74 0.74
CA GLY A 182 7.62 -10.31 0.52
C GLY A 182 6.94 -9.95 -0.80
N THR A 183 7.20 -10.68 -1.89
CA THR A 183 6.51 -10.48 -3.17
C THR A 183 5.02 -10.81 -3.08
N VAL A 184 4.65 -11.88 -2.37
CA VAL A 184 3.23 -12.22 -2.15
C VAL A 184 2.55 -11.15 -1.32
N VAL A 185 3.16 -10.73 -0.21
CA VAL A 185 2.63 -9.65 0.64
C VAL A 185 2.45 -8.35 -0.16
N ALA A 186 3.44 -7.97 -0.96
CA ALA A 186 3.35 -6.80 -1.84
C ALA A 186 2.21 -6.92 -2.86
N GLY A 187 1.98 -8.11 -3.43
CA GLY A 187 0.87 -8.39 -4.33
C GLY A 187 -0.50 -8.18 -3.70
N LEU A 188 -0.69 -8.67 -2.46
CA LEU A 188 -1.94 -8.45 -1.73
C LEU A 188 -2.20 -6.96 -1.46
N ILE A 189 -1.14 -6.19 -1.20
CA ILE A 189 -1.26 -4.75 -0.94
C ILE A 189 -1.57 -3.99 -2.23
N GLY A 190 -0.79 -4.22 -3.30
CA GLY A 190 -0.83 -3.35 -4.47
C GLY A 190 -0.33 -3.96 -5.76
N ALA A 191 -0.72 -5.20 -6.06
CA ALA A 191 -0.74 -5.66 -7.45
C ALA A 191 -1.60 -4.71 -8.31
N VAL A 192 -1.16 -4.46 -9.54
CA VAL A 192 -1.78 -3.49 -10.44
C VAL A 192 -3.11 -4.04 -10.92
N GLY A 193 -4.22 -3.56 -10.36
CA GLY A 193 -5.54 -3.98 -10.81
C GLY A 193 -5.95 -3.40 -12.17
N HIS A 194 -6.88 -4.10 -12.81
CA HIS A 194 -7.45 -3.81 -14.11
C HIS A 194 -6.42 -3.77 -15.26
N ASN A 195 -5.42 -4.65 -15.21
CA ASN A 195 -4.35 -4.71 -16.21
C ASN A 195 -4.40 -5.99 -17.07
N ASN A 196 -5.45 -6.81 -16.96
CA ASN A 196 -5.60 -8.12 -17.60
C ASN A 196 -4.47 -9.13 -17.26
N PHE A 197 -3.84 -9.00 -16.09
CA PHE A 197 -2.73 -9.85 -15.68
C PHE A 197 -2.84 -10.19 -14.19
N GLY A 198 -2.58 -11.46 -13.83
CA GLY A 198 -2.45 -11.85 -12.42
C GLY A 198 -3.66 -11.47 -11.56
N ILE A 199 -3.38 -10.77 -10.46
CA ILE A 199 -4.32 -10.47 -9.37
C ILE A 199 -4.53 -8.95 -9.21
N ALA A 200 -5.59 -8.55 -8.50
CA ALA A 200 -5.74 -7.17 -8.05
C ALA A 200 -5.27 -7.03 -6.59
N GLY A 201 -4.46 -6.01 -6.31
CA GLY A 201 -4.14 -5.60 -4.94
C GLY A 201 -5.32 -4.92 -4.26
N VAL A 202 -5.20 -4.66 -2.96
CA VAL A 202 -6.17 -3.80 -2.24
C VAL A 202 -6.15 -2.37 -2.79
N ASP A 203 -4.98 -1.82 -3.11
CA ASP A 203 -4.80 -0.52 -3.77
C ASP A 203 -4.06 -0.69 -5.10
N TRP A 204 -4.73 -0.41 -6.21
CA TRP A 204 -4.20 -0.78 -7.53
C TRP A 204 -3.11 0.14 -8.05
N GLN A 205 -2.87 1.31 -7.45
CA GLN A 205 -1.80 2.23 -7.88
C GLN A 205 -0.92 2.78 -6.75
N GLY A 206 -1.21 2.39 -5.50
CA GLY A 206 -0.40 2.69 -4.33
C GLY A 206 1.05 2.25 -4.50
N LYS A 207 1.96 2.93 -3.79
CA LYS A 207 3.40 2.70 -3.95
C LYS A 207 3.94 1.76 -2.89
N ILE A 208 4.61 0.70 -3.32
CA ILE A 208 5.29 -0.28 -2.46
C ILE A 208 6.75 0.12 -2.33
N MET A 209 7.21 0.39 -1.11
CA MET A 209 8.62 0.58 -0.79
C MET A 209 9.20 -0.72 -0.22
N PRO A 210 9.99 -1.49 -0.99
CA PRO A 210 10.59 -2.73 -0.53
C PRO A 210 11.75 -2.49 0.44
N LEU A 211 11.68 -3.08 1.63
CA LEU A 211 12.76 -3.06 2.62
C LEU A 211 13.08 -4.50 3.01
N ARG A 212 14.14 -5.07 2.42
CA ARG A 212 14.53 -6.45 2.71
C ARG A 212 15.25 -6.51 4.06
N ALA A 213 14.60 -7.14 5.03
CA ALA A 213 15.06 -7.28 6.41
C ALA A 213 15.12 -8.73 6.88
N LEU A 214 14.57 -9.66 6.11
CA LEU A 214 14.59 -11.09 6.36
C LEU A 214 15.43 -11.79 5.27
N ASN A 215 16.13 -12.85 5.66
CA ASN A 215 16.87 -13.70 4.74
C ASN A 215 15.96 -14.68 3.98
N ASN A 216 16.55 -15.54 3.14
CA ASN A 216 15.83 -16.47 2.26
C ASN A 216 15.11 -17.62 3.00
N LEU A 217 15.21 -17.64 4.33
CA LEU A 217 14.51 -18.56 5.24
C LEU A 217 13.42 -17.83 6.05
N GLY A 218 13.20 -16.53 5.83
CA GLY A 218 12.28 -15.71 6.63
C GLY A 218 12.85 -15.28 7.98
N THR A 219 14.17 -15.36 8.18
CA THR A 219 14.82 -15.00 9.46
C THR A 219 15.52 -13.64 9.37
N GLY A 220 15.38 -12.80 10.40
CA GLY A 220 16.12 -11.54 10.54
C GLY A 220 16.73 -11.36 11.93
N ASP A 221 17.70 -10.47 12.07
CA ASP A 221 18.35 -10.15 13.35
C ASP A 221 18.00 -8.72 13.81
N VAL A 222 17.25 -8.61 14.92
CA VAL A 222 16.87 -7.33 15.54
C VAL A 222 18.07 -6.47 15.98
N ARG A 223 19.26 -7.06 16.15
CA ARG A 223 20.48 -6.33 16.53
C ARG A 223 21.12 -5.58 15.37
N GLN A 224 20.80 -5.92 14.11
CA GLN A 224 21.25 -5.11 12.96
C GLN A 224 20.58 -3.73 12.97
N TRP A 225 19.33 -3.65 13.43
CA TRP A 225 18.57 -2.39 13.55
C TRP A 225 19.12 -1.43 14.60
N ARG A 226 19.68 -1.95 15.70
CA ARG A 226 20.19 -1.14 16.82
C ARG A 226 21.51 -0.41 16.56
N ARG A 227 22.20 -0.68 15.46
CA ARG A 227 23.52 -0.10 15.16
C ARG A 227 23.48 1.24 14.42
N HIS A 228 22.31 1.70 13.99
CA HIS A 228 22.16 2.89 13.16
C HIS A 228 21.39 4.03 13.86
N HIS A 229 21.39 4.08 15.21
CA HIS A 229 20.76 5.16 16.01
C HIS A 229 21.76 5.71 17.03
#